data_AF-A0A2E8STU8-F1
#
_entry.id   AF-A0A2E8STU8-F1
#
_cell.length_a   1.000
_cell.length_b   1.000
_cell.length_c   1.000
_cell.angle_alpha   90.00
_cell.angle_beta   90.00
_cell.angle_gamma   90.00
#
_symmetry.space_group_name_H-M   'P 1'
#
loop_
_entity.id
_entity.type
_entity.pdbx_description
1 polymer ?
#
loop_
_entity_poly.entity_id
_entity_poly.type
_entity_poly.pdbx_seq_one_letter_code
_entity_poly.pdbx_strand_id
1 'polypeptide(L)'
;MSRNWNHTWRYIHLTLGIVLVIYHARIAWYHNGFVDSVWSAGVDKFISTIFIFFVMWSGLAKWPIYPWYKKRQNRKKREAKAEVAN
;
A
#
# COMPACT_ATOMS: atom_id res chain seq x y z
N MET A 1 -7.31 7.64 -23.06
CA MET A 1 -6.78 6.64 -22.10
C MET A 1 -7.37 6.97 -20.72
N SER A 2 -8.36 6.22 -20.22
CA SER A 2 -8.96 6.57 -18.93
C SER A 2 -7.95 6.35 -17.81
N ARG A 3 -7.80 7.34 -16.92
CA ARG A 3 -6.85 7.29 -15.81
C ARG A 3 -7.26 6.16 -14.87
N ASN A 4 -6.49 5.08 -14.81
CA ASN A 4 -6.79 3.95 -13.95
C ASN A 4 -6.44 4.31 -12.50
N TRP A 5 -7.38 4.95 -11.82
CA TRP A 5 -7.25 5.42 -10.44
C TRP A 5 -6.84 4.30 -9.48
N ASN A 6 -7.27 3.07 -9.74
CA ASN A 6 -6.91 1.90 -8.93
C ASN A 6 -5.42 1.57 -9.06
N HIS A 7 -4.86 1.73 -10.27
CA HIS A 7 -3.43 1.60 -10.51
C HIS A 7 -2.67 2.71 -9.79
N THR A 8 -3.07 3.97 -9.94
CA THR A 8 -2.42 5.11 -9.26
C THR A 8 -2.37 4.92 -7.74
N TRP A 9 -3.49 4.56 -7.11
CA TRP A 9 -3.51 4.31 -5.67
C TRP A 9 -2.64 3.13 -5.23
N ARG A 10 -2.50 2.10 -6.06
CA ARG A 10 -1.59 0.99 -5.79
C ARG A 10 -0.15 1.48 -5.71
N TYR A 11 0.29 2.27 -6.69
CA TYR A 11 1.65 2.81 -6.68
C TYR A 11 1.88 3.74 -5.50
N ILE A 12 0.92 4.63 -5.18
CA ILE A 12 0.99 5.46 -3.98
C ILE A 12 1.17 4.60 -2.72
N HIS A 13 0.36 3.56 -2.54
CA HIS A 13 0.47 2.66 -1.38
C HIS A 13 1.83 1.96 -1.32
N LEU A 14 2.32 1.44 -2.45
CA LEU A 14 3.62 0.77 -2.52
C LEU A 14 4.76 1.73 -2.20
N THR A 15 4.75 2.94 -2.75
CA THR A 15 5.77 3.97 -2.47
C THR A 15 5.77 4.35 -0.99
N LEU A 16 4.61 4.57 -0.39
CA LEU A 16 4.51 4.84 1.05
C LEU A 16 4.97 3.62 1.87
N GLY A 17 4.61 2.41 1.47
CA GLY A 17 5.05 1.18 2.12
C GLY A 17 6.58 1.02 2.16
N ILE A 18 7.27 1.34 1.05
CA ILE A 18 8.74 1.31 0.98
C ILE A 18 9.37 2.24 2.02
N VAL A 19 8.81 3.45 2.21
CA VAL A 19 9.31 4.39 3.22
C VAL A 19 9.16 3.80 4.63
N LEU A 20 8.05 3.14 4.94
CA LEU A 20 7.88 2.45 6.23
C LEU A 20 8.88 1.30 6.41
N VAL A 21 9.17 0.55 5.34
CA VAL A 21 10.18 -0.52 5.38
C VAL A 21 11.55 0.07 5.72
N ILE A 22 11.96 1.15 5.05
CA ILE A 22 13.23 1.84 5.34
C ILE A 22 13.27 2.36 6.78
N TYR A 23 12.18 2.95 7.25
CA TYR A 23 12.07 3.45 8.62
C TYR A 23 12.31 2.33 9.65
N HIS A 24 11.59 1.20 9.53
CA HIS A 24 11.73 0.07 10.43
C HIS A 24 13.07 -0.67 10.25
N ALA A 25 13.59 -0.74 9.02
CA ALA A 25 14.87 -1.37 8.74
C ALA A 25 16.01 -0.66 9.47
N ARG A 26 16.03 0.68 9.49
CA ARG A 26 17.04 1.43 10.27
C ARG A 26 16.96 1.15 11.76
N ILE A 27 15.75 1.07 12.32
CA ILE A 27 15.57 0.73 13.75
C ILE A 27 16.11 -0.68 14.02
N ALA A 28 15.79 -1.65 13.17
CA ALA A 28 16.33 -3.01 13.28
C ALA A 28 17.86 -3.03 13.14
N TRP A 29 18.42 -2.28 12.20
CA TRP A 29 19.87 -2.16 11.99
C TRP A 29 20.58 -1.55 13.18
N TYR A 30 19.99 -0.57 13.85
CA TYR A 30 20.53 -0.02 15.10
C TYR A 30 20.62 -1.11 16.17
N HIS A 31 19.55 -1.89 16.35
CA HIS A 31 19.55 -3.00 17.31
C HIS A 31 20.51 -4.15 16.95
N ASN A 32 20.85 -4.31 15.67
CA ASN A 32 21.82 -5.30 15.20
C ASN A 32 23.26 -4.74 15.11
N GLY A 33 23.49 -3.49 15.49
CA GLY A 33 24.82 -2.87 15.46
C GLY A 33 25.35 -2.51 14.06
N PHE A 34 24.48 -2.44 13.04
CA PHE A 34 24.87 -2.01 11.69
C PHE A 34 24.92 -0.48 11.55
N VAL A 35 24.23 0.25 12.41
CA VAL A 35 24.21 1.72 12.44
C VAL A 35 24.21 2.21 13.89
N ASP A 36 24.82 3.37 14.13
CA ASP A 36 25.01 3.89 15.49
C ASP A 36 23.85 4.75 16.00
N SER A 37 22.82 4.99 15.19
CA SER A 37 21.71 5.85 15.57
C SER A 37 20.36 5.46 14.98
N VAL A 38 19.31 5.75 15.74
CA VAL A 38 17.91 5.72 15.29
C VAL A 38 17.50 7.06 14.67
N TRP A 39 16.23 7.15 14.26
CA TRP A 39 15.61 8.38 13.76
C TRP A 39 15.43 9.41 14.89
N SER A 40 15.24 10.67 14.52
CA SER A 40 14.94 11.71 15.51
C SER A 40 13.49 11.63 15.99
N ALA A 41 13.22 12.14 17.20
CA ALA A 41 11.88 12.16 17.77
C ALA A 41 10.82 12.84 16.87
N GLY A 42 11.23 13.81 16.05
CA GLY A 42 10.35 14.45 15.07
C GLY A 42 9.90 13.49 13.96
N VAL A 43 10.83 12.65 13.47
CA VAL A 43 10.53 11.62 12.46
C VAL A 43 9.65 10.54 13.06
N ASP A 44 9.94 10.07 14.27
CA ASP A 44 9.14 9.05 14.96
C ASP A 44 7.69 9.53 15.17
N LYS A 45 7.54 10.79 15.59
CA LYS A 45 6.21 11.41 15.76
C LYS A 45 5.48 11.48 14.43
N PHE A 46 6.12 11.95 13.35
CA PHE A 46 5.52 12.03 12.02
C PHE A 46 5.08 10.65 11.49
N ILE A 47 5.96 9.65 11.60
CA ILE A 47 5.68 8.29 11.14
C ILE A 47 4.50 7.69 11.92
N SER A 48 4.51 7.83 13.24
CA SER A 48 3.51 7.23 14.14
C SER A 48 2.14 7.92 14.05
N THR A 49 2.09 9.24 13.88
CA THR A 49 0.82 9.99 13.94
C THR A 49 0.16 10.18 12.58
N ILE A 50 0.94 10.26 11.50
CA ILE A 50 0.42 10.63 10.18
C ILE A 50 0.69 9.51 9.18
N PHE A 51 1.95 9.07 9.06
CA PHE A 51 2.37 8.21 7.96
C PHE A 51 1.76 6.80 8.03
N ILE A 52 1.74 6.19 9.23
CA ILE A 52 1.12 4.88 9.45
C ILE A 52 -0.36 4.92 9.10
N PHE A 53 -1.09 5.98 9.46
CA PHE A 53 -2.50 6.12 9.12
C PHE A 53 -2.72 6.18 7.61
N PHE A 54 -1.87 6.88 6.85
CA PHE A 54 -1.96 6.91 5.38
C PHE A 54 -1.72 5.54 4.74
N VAL A 55 -0.72 4.79 5.21
CA VAL A 55 -0.45 3.43 4.69
C VAL A 55 -1.57 2.46 5.07
N MET A 56 -2.04 2.52 6.31
CA MET A 56 -3.14 1.71 6.80
C MET A 56 -4.43 2.00 6.03
N TRP A 57 -4.77 3.27 5.82
CA TRP A 57 -5.96 3.65 5.04
C TRP A 57 -5.86 3.22 3.58
N SER A 58 -4.70 3.43 2.94
CA SER A 58 -4.52 3.08 1.53
C SER A 58 -4.49 1.56 1.27
N GLY A 59 -4.16 0.75 2.29
CA GLY A 59 -4.14 -0.72 2.24
C GLY A 59 -5.32 -1.41 2.92
N LEU A 60 -5.39 -1.35 4.26
CA LEU A 60 -6.35 -2.07 5.11
C LEU A 60 -7.81 -1.65 4.87
N ALA A 61 -8.10 -0.36 4.66
CA ALA A 61 -9.47 0.08 4.41
C ALA A 61 -10.06 -0.50 3.11
N LYS A 62 -9.21 -0.92 2.17
CA LYS A 62 -9.63 -1.58 0.92
C LYS A 62 -9.79 -3.09 1.07
N TRP A 63 -9.22 -3.69 2.11
CA TRP A 63 -9.24 -5.13 2.35
C TRP A 63 -10.65 -5.73 2.50
N PRO A 64 -11.58 -5.14 3.29
CA PRO A 64 -12.95 -5.68 3.38
C PRO A 64 -13.75 -5.54 2.07
N ILE A 65 -13.40 -4.55 1.23
CA ILE A 65 -14.08 -4.29 -0.04
C ILE A 65 -13.50 -5.15 -1.18
N TYR A 66 -12.26 -5.63 -1.02
CA TYR A 66 -11.51 -6.34 -2.05
C TYR A 66 -12.21 -7.61 -2.60
N PRO A 67 -12.80 -8.51 -1.78
CA PRO A 67 -13.51 -9.68 -2.28
C PRO A 67 -14.66 -9.31 -3.23
N TRP A 68 -15.40 -8.27 -2.88
CA TRP A 68 -16.55 -7.80 -3.65
C TRP A 68 -16.13 -7.13 -4.96
N TYR A 69 -15.08 -6.31 -4.89
CA TYR A 69 -14.43 -5.72 -6.06
C TYR A 69 -13.94 -6.80 -7.04
N LYS A 70 -13.24 -7.82 -6.54
CA LYS A 70 -12.71 -8.93 -7.35
C LYS A 70 -13.83 -9.76 -7.98
N LYS A 71 -14.92 -10.02 -7.24
CA LYS A 71 -16.11 -10.71 -7.77
C LYS A 71 -16.73 -9.94 -8.94
N ARG A 72 -16.90 -8.62 -8.81
CA ARG A 72 -17.39 -7.75 -9.89
C ARG A 72 -16.45 -7.74 -11.10
N GLN A 73 -15.15 -7.64 -10.88
CA GLN A 73 -14.16 -7.61 -11.97
C GLN A 73 -14.14 -8.93 -12.75
N ASN A 74 -14.21 -10.07 -12.06
CA ASN A 74 -14.25 -11.39 -12.69
C ASN A 74 -15.54 -11.61 -13.49
N ARG A 75 -16.68 -11.10 -13.01
CA ARG A 75 -17.95 -11.16 -13.76
C ARG A 75 -17.84 -10.43 -15.10
N LYS A 76 -17.35 -9.18 -15.09
CA LYS A 76 -17.12 -8.40 -16.31
C LYS A 76 -16.16 -9.08 -17.28
N LYS A 77 -15.11 -9.73 -16.77
CA LYS A 77 -14.17 -10.50 -17.61
C LYS A 77 -14.82 -11.74 -18.25
N ARG A 78 -15.79 -12.36 -17.59
CA ARG A 78 -16.54 -13.51 -18.14
C ARG A 78 -17.54 -13.04 -19.20
N GLU A 79 -18.27 -11.97 -18.93
CA GLU A 79 -19.19 -11.34 -19.88
C GLU A 79 -18.45 -10.94 -21.17
N ALA A 80 -17.32 -10.23 -21.06
CA ALA A 80 -16.51 -9.87 -22.23
C ALA A 80 -15.94 -11.07 -22.99
N LYS A 81 -15.63 -12.18 -22.32
CA LYS A 81 -15.19 -13.41 -23.01
C LYS A 81 -16.33 -14.10 -23.76
N ALA A 82 -17.56 -14.02 -23.25
CA ALA A 82 -18.74 -14.55 -23.91
C ALA A 82 -19.14 -13.70 -25.13
N GLU A 83 -18.97 -12.38 -25.06
CA GLU A 83 -19.21 -11.46 -26.18
C GLU A 83 -18.22 -11.64 -27.34
N VAL A 84 -16.97 -12.04 -27.06
CA VAL A 84 -15.94 -12.31 -28.09
C VAL A 84 -16.09 -13.71 -28.72
N ALA A 85 -16.78 -14.63 -28.04
CA ALA A 85 -16.97 -16.01 -28.50
C ALA A 85 -18.27 -16.21 -29.31
N ASN A 86 -19.16 -15.21 -29.34
CA ASN A 86 -20.33 -15.13 -30.22
C ASN A 86 -20.04 -14.25 -31.43
#